data_AF-A0A951UGT7-F1
#
_entry.id   AF-A0A951UGT7-F1
#
_cell.length_a   1.000
_cell.length_b   1.000
_cell.length_c   1.000
_cell.angle_alpha   90.00
_cell.angle_beta   90.00
_cell.angle_gamma   90.00
#
_symmetry.space_group_name_H-M   'P 1'
#
loop_
_entity.id
_entity.type
_entity.pdbx_description
1 polymer ?
#
loop_
_entity_poly.entity_id
_entity_poly.type
_entity_poly.pdbx_seq_one_letter_code
_entity_poly.pdbx_strand_id
1 'polypeptide(L)'
;MELDNQSPETIEYKAISGKFGSGKFEVRYFITTLEQSDAVENIRFADEIQGSWSFSERVQRKLDETRANTEIFSYLAQDGIRFFNSIVVVLLPNSNDQREFWDFSTVSSQGKIVEKWVNLKLYKNVARIVIDGQHRLLSLKKYWNVHTGKEALTPQQINENFHCLETFDIPVVYLVFGNLGRVGYSDLTETVRDEIIKATRNIFTVINKTAKSIDKQTQLLLDDSKISALIPRKLLEEGVLEDKFVK
;
A
#
# COMPACT_ATOMS: atom_id res chain seq x y z
N MET A 1 -32.57 22.62 -3.03
CA MET A 1 -31.58 21.59 -3.41
C MET A 1 -30.75 21.37 -2.17
N GLU A 2 -31.21 20.47 -1.31
CA GLU A 2 -30.50 20.12 -0.08
C GLU A 2 -29.20 19.45 -0.49
N LEU A 3 -28.07 20.11 -0.20
CA LEU A 3 -26.76 19.49 -0.30
C LEU A 3 -26.75 18.41 0.76
N ASP A 4 -26.82 17.16 0.30
CA ASP A 4 -26.77 15.95 1.11
C ASP A 4 -25.43 15.94 1.87
N ASN A 5 -25.42 16.53 3.06
CA ASN A 5 -24.27 16.63 3.94
C ASN A 5 -24.13 15.31 4.71
N GLN A 6 -24.16 14.20 4.00
CA GLN A 6 -23.88 12.89 4.57
C GLN A 6 -22.38 12.82 4.82
N SER A 7 -22.03 12.67 6.10
CA SER A 7 -20.65 12.36 6.49
C SER A 7 -20.19 11.13 5.69
N PRO A 8 -18.98 11.17 5.10
CA PRO A 8 -18.50 10.07 4.27
C PRO A 8 -18.51 8.76 5.07
N GLU A 9 -18.95 7.67 4.45
CA GLU A 9 -18.98 6.37 5.12
C GLU A 9 -17.57 5.99 5.58
N THR A 10 -17.46 5.49 6.82
CA THR A 10 -16.18 5.13 7.42
C THR A 10 -16.11 3.65 7.78
N ILE A 11 -14.89 3.12 7.86
CA ILE A 11 -14.57 1.81 8.40
C ILE A 11 -13.62 2.01 9.58
N GLU A 12 -13.78 1.20 10.63
CA GLU A 12 -12.95 1.25 11.83
C GLU A 12 -12.16 -0.04 12.02
N TYR A 13 -10.87 0.09 12.32
CA TYR A 13 -9.97 -1.02 12.67
C TYR A 13 -9.39 -0.81 14.07
N LYS A 14 -9.27 -1.90 14.84
CA LYS A 14 -8.49 -1.89 16.08
C LYS A 14 -7.02 -2.01 15.72
N ALA A 15 -6.22 -1.01 16.08
CA ALA A 15 -4.84 -0.94 15.64
C ALA A 15 -3.88 -0.55 16.77
N ILE A 16 -2.64 -0.99 16.62
CA ILE A 16 -1.51 -0.48 17.41
C ILE A 16 -0.87 0.65 16.61
N SER A 17 -0.86 1.84 17.18
CA SER A 17 -0.26 3.03 16.59
C SER A 17 1.17 3.25 17.05
N GLY A 18 2.00 3.75 16.14
CA GLY A 18 3.32 4.25 16.44
C GLY A 18 3.73 5.32 15.45
N LYS A 19 4.90 5.91 15.66
CA LYS A 19 5.44 6.93 14.79
C LYS A 19 6.96 6.87 14.71
N PHE A 20 7.49 7.21 13.55
CA PHE A 20 8.92 7.38 13.28
C PHE A 20 9.19 8.80 12.81
N GLY A 21 10.34 9.35 13.20
CA GLY A 21 10.72 10.73 12.86
C GLY A 21 9.99 11.79 13.69
N SER A 22 10.15 13.05 13.29
CA SER A 22 9.58 14.22 13.96
C SER A 22 9.38 15.37 12.98
N GLY A 23 8.42 16.25 13.27
CA GLY A 23 8.14 17.43 12.43
C GLY A 23 7.65 17.04 11.04
N LYS A 24 8.17 17.69 9.99
CA LYS A 24 7.77 17.46 8.58
C LYS A 24 8.06 16.03 8.08
N PHE A 25 8.93 15.29 8.76
CA PHE A 25 9.30 13.92 8.39
C PHE A 25 8.64 12.87 9.29
N GLU A 26 7.62 13.24 10.08
CA GLU A 26 6.88 12.27 10.89
C GLU A 26 6.11 11.31 9.97
N VAL A 27 6.35 10.02 10.15
CA VAL A 27 5.56 8.94 9.56
C VAL A 27 4.86 8.22 10.69
N ARG A 28 3.53 8.18 10.65
CA ARG A 28 2.72 7.41 11.60
C ARG A 28 2.32 6.10 10.96
N TYR A 29 2.38 5.04 11.75
CA TYR A 29 1.99 3.71 11.31
C TYR A 29 0.93 3.12 12.23
N PHE A 30 0.05 2.31 11.65
CA PHE A 30 -0.98 1.57 12.34
C PHE A 30 -0.88 0.10 11.95
N ILE A 31 -0.63 -0.76 12.92
CA ILE A 31 -0.59 -2.21 12.73
C ILE A 31 -1.97 -2.77 13.10
N THR A 32 -2.61 -3.45 12.16
CA THR A 32 -3.91 -4.10 12.32
C THR A 32 -3.95 -5.42 11.57
N THR A 33 -5.00 -6.22 11.75
CA THR A 33 -5.35 -7.32 10.86
C THR A 33 -6.57 -6.93 10.01
N LEU A 34 -6.66 -7.51 8.81
CA LEU A 34 -7.84 -7.48 7.95
C LEU A 34 -8.26 -8.91 7.64
N GLU A 35 -9.56 -9.14 7.41
CA GLU A 35 -10.00 -10.38 6.78
C GLU A 35 -9.36 -10.51 5.38
N GLN A 36 -9.04 -11.73 4.94
CA GLN A 36 -8.46 -11.98 3.62
C GLN A 36 -9.30 -11.38 2.47
N SER A 37 -10.62 -11.46 2.57
CA SER A 37 -11.57 -10.86 1.62
C SER A 37 -11.36 -9.35 1.51
N ASP A 38 -11.38 -8.63 2.63
CA ASP A 38 -11.17 -7.17 2.68
C ASP A 38 -9.78 -6.79 2.14
N ALA A 39 -8.74 -7.54 2.50
CA ALA A 39 -7.40 -7.30 1.99
C ALA A 39 -7.33 -7.44 0.45
N VAL A 40 -7.93 -8.49 -0.12
CA VAL A 40 -7.92 -8.76 -1.57
C VAL A 40 -8.76 -7.77 -2.36
N GLU A 41 -9.92 -7.37 -1.82
CA GLU A 41 -10.89 -6.51 -2.49
C GLU A 41 -10.53 -5.03 -2.39
N ASN A 42 -9.97 -4.59 -1.25
CA ASN A 42 -9.78 -3.17 -0.98
C ASN A 42 -8.33 -2.70 -1.08
N ILE A 43 -7.32 -3.58 -1.01
CA ILE A 43 -5.92 -3.20 -1.27
C ILE A 43 -5.65 -3.30 -2.77
N ARG A 44 -5.13 -2.21 -3.32
CA ARG A 44 -4.87 -2.04 -4.75
C ARG A 44 -3.39 -1.91 -5.03
N PHE A 45 -3.00 -2.33 -6.23
CA PHE A 45 -1.68 -2.02 -6.74
C PHE A 45 -1.64 -0.55 -7.19
N ALA A 46 -0.44 0.01 -7.19
CA ALA A 46 -0.24 1.42 -7.49
C ALA A 46 -0.47 1.78 -8.98
N ASP A 47 -0.37 0.83 -9.90
CA ASP A 47 -0.69 0.96 -11.33
C ASP A 47 -2.20 0.93 -11.63
N GLU A 48 -3.01 0.36 -10.75
CA GLU A 48 -4.48 0.35 -10.87
C GLU A 48 -5.11 1.74 -10.63
N ILE A 49 -4.35 2.74 -10.20
CA ILE A 49 -4.83 4.11 -9.96
C ILE A 49 -4.60 5.00 -11.19
N GLN A 50 -5.68 5.58 -11.71
CA GLN A 50 -5.64 6.59 -12.78
C GLN A 50 -5.02 7.92 -12.30
N GLY A 51 -4.24 8.55 -13.16
CA GLY A 51 -3.53 9.83 -12.90
C GLY A 51 -2.06 9.61 -12.57
N SER A 52 -1.20 9.76 -13.58
CA SER A 52 0.27 9.79 -13.60
C SER A 52 1.02 9.39 -12.31
N TRP A 53 0.77 8.18 -11.82
CA TRP A 53 1.75 7.41 -11.05
C TRP A 53 2.74 6.73 -12.01
N SER A 54 3.36 7.50 -12.92
CA SER A 54 4.41 6.99 -13.85
C SER A 54 5.57 6.30 -13.12
N PHE A 55 5.70 6.55 -11.82
CA PHE A 55 6.61 5.93 -10.88
C PHE A 55 6.30 4.46 -10.58
N SER A 56 5.03 4.08 -10.35
CA SER A 56 4.67 2.70 -10.01
C SER A 56 4.86 1.77 -11.19
N GLU A 57 4.54 2.21 -12.40
CA GLU A 57 4.74 1.44 -13.62
C GLU A 57 6.19 0.95 -13.77
N ARG A 58 7.18 1.78 -13.43
CA ARG A 58 8.61 1.45 -13.58
C ARG A 58 9.14 0.56 -12.45
N VAL A 59 8.58 0.70 -11.25
CA VAL A 59 8.94 -0.09 -10.06
C VAL A 59 8.24 -1.46 -10.07
N GLN A 60 6.99 -1.51 -10.53
CA GLN A 60 6.13 -2.69 -10.57
C GLN A 60 6.29 -3.52 -11.83
N ARG A 61 6.93 -3.01 -12.91
CA ARG A 61 7.42 -3.85 -14.03
C ARG A 61 8.39 -4.96 -13.60
N LYS A 62 8.79 -4.99 -12.31
CA LYS A 62 9.59 -6.04 -11.66
C LYS A 62 8.76 -6.93 -10.71
N LEU A 63 7.42 -6.88 -10.79
CA LEU A 63 6.59 -7.98 -10.29
C LEU A 63 6.89 -9.18 -11.17
N ASP A 64 7.89 -9.96 -10.76
CA ASP A 64 8.10 -11.28 -11.29
C ASP A 64 6.85 -12.12 -10.97
N GLU A 65 5.91 -12.19 -11.92
CA GLU A 65 4.71 -13.01 -11.84
C GLU A 65 5.08 -14.45 -11.50
N THR A 66 6.25 -14.91 -11.96
CA THR A 66 6.81 -16.21 -11.61
C THR A 66 6.92 -16.34 -10.10
N ARG A 67 7.62 -15.42 -9.41
CA ARG A 67 7.83 -15.50 -7.96
C ARG A 67 6.54 -15.48 -7.14
N ALA A 68 5.57 -14.65 -7.52
CA ALA A 68 4.28 -14.63 -6.84
C ALA A 68 3.50 -15.94 -7.07
N ASN A 69 3.52 -16.45 -8.30
CA ASN A 69 2.77 -17.64 -8.70
C ASN A 69 3.41 -18.97 -8.29
N THR A 70 4.73 -19.02 -8.08
CA THR A 70 5.46 -20.27 -7.83
C THR A 70 5.98 -20.40 -6.41
N GLU A 71 6.45 -19.34 -5.76
CA GLU A 71 7.01 -19.45 -4.40
C GLU A 71 5.94 -19.14 -3.35
N ILE A 72 5.36 -17.94 -3.40
CA ILE A 72 4.47 -17.46 -2.35
C ILE A 72 3.09 -18.12 -2.45
N PHE A 73 2.56 -18.30 -3.66
CA PHE A 73 1.28 -18.99 -3.82
C PHE A 73 1.36 -20.46 -3.32
N SER A 74 2.41 -21.18 -3.70
CA SER A 74 2.65 -22.55 -3.22
C SER A 74 2.76 -22.60 -1.70
N TYR A 75 3.47 -21.64 -1.10
CA TYR A 75 3.55 -21.51 0.34
C TYR A 75 2.19 -21.33 1.03
N LEU A 76 1.25 -20.61 0.39
CA LEU A 76 -0.10 -20.41 0.93
C LEU A 76 -1.01 -21.63 0.69
N ALA A 77 -0.87 -22.30 -0.46
CA ALA A 77 -1.76 -23.36 -0.93
C ALA A 77 -1.34 -24.78 -0.50
N GLN A 78 -0.19 -24.94 0.15
CA GLN A 78 0.29 -26.20 0.67
C GLN A 78 0.25 -26.24 2.19
N ASP A 79 0.02 -27.41 2.76
CA ASP A 79 0.05 -27.67 4.20
C ASP A 79 1.41 -27.40 4.83
N GLY A 80 1.40 -26.85 6.05
CA GLY A 80 2.61 -26.65 6.84
C GLY A 80 2.52 -25.50 7.83
N ILE A 81 3.60 -25.30 8.60
CA ILE A 81 3.75 -24.12 9.46
C ILE A 81 3.98 -22.92 8.54
N ARG A 82 3.02 -21.98 8.57
CA ARG A 82 3.03 -20.78 7.72
C ARG A 82 3.02 -19.51 8.56
N PHE A 83 3.74 -18.49 8.10
CA PHE A 83 3.77 -17.15 8.62
C PHE A 83 3.69 -16.16 7.45
N PHE A 84 2.68 -15.30 7.47
CA PHE A 84 2.48 -14.27 6.46
C PHE A 84 2.86 -12.91 7.02
N ASN A 85 3.98 -12.36 6.58
CA ASN A 85 4.44 -11.04 7.04
C ASN A 85 3.50 -9.92 6.55
N SER A 86 3.50 -8.78 7.23
CA SER A 86 2.53 -7.70 7.01
C SER A 86 2.63 -7.04 5.64
N ILE A 87 1.49 -6.74 5.02
CA ILE A 87 1.42 -5.89 3.83
C ILE A 87 1.49 -4.42 4.26
N VAL A 88 2.39 -3.64 3.64
CA VAL A 88 2.53 -2.22 3.96
C VAL A 88 1.70 -1.41 2.97
N VAL A 89 0.81 -0.59 3.50
CA VAL A 89 -0.24 0.09 2.74
C VAL A 89 -0.21 1.59 3.02
N VAL A 90 -0.26 2.42 1.99
CA VAL A 90 -0.49 3.86 2.11
C VAL A 90 -1.92 4.21 1.73
N LEU A 91 -2.42 5.32 2.24
CA LEU A 91 -3.73 5.85 1.90
C LEU A 91 -3.59 6.95 0.86
N LEU A 92 -4.38 6.90 -0.20
CA LEU A 92 -4.39 7.91 -1.25
C LEU A 92 -5.83 8.42 -1.48
N PRO A 93 -6.06 9.75 -1.47
CA PRO A 93 -7.38 10.30 -1.77
C PRO A 93 -7.78 10.00 -3.22
N ASN A 94 -9.05 9.69 -3.44
CA ASN A 94 -9.57 9.32 -4.75
C ASN A 94 -9.74 10.51 -5.71
N SER A 95 -9.84 11.73 -5.17
CA SER A 95 -9.87 12.97 -5.94
C SER A 95 -8.88 13.99 -5.38
N ASN A 96 -8.48 14.97 -6.18
CA ASN A 96 -7.63 16.07 -5.71
C ASN A 96 -8.33 16.93 -4.64
N ASP A 97 -9.66 16.92 -4.63
CA ASP A 97 -10.47 17.70 -3.69
C ASP A 97 -10.66 17.00 -2.34
N GLN A 98 -10.40 15.69 -2.26
CA GLN A 98 -10.51 14.95 -1.01
C GLN A 98 -9.31 15.24 -0.10
N ARG A 99 -9.52 16.12 0.88
CA ARG A 99 -8.49 16.54 1.85
C ARG A 99 -8.48 15.73 3.14
N GLU A 100 -9.56 15.02 3.43
CA GLU A 100 -9.72 14.25 4.67
C GLU A 100 -10.17 12.83 4.31
N PHE A 101 -9.55 11.85 4.96
CA PHE A 101 -9.83 10.43 4.69
C PHE A 101 -9.40 9.45 5.80
N TRP A 102 -8.73 9.93 6.86
CA TRP A 102 -8.41 9.09 8.01
C TRP A 102 -8.42 9.86 9.33
N ASP A 103 -8.63 9.16 10.43
CA ASP A 103 -8.38 9.65 11.78
C ASP A 103 -8.20 8.46 12.72
N PHE A 104 -7.92 8.70 14.00
CA PHE A 104 -7.96 7.66 15.01
C PHE A 104 -8.37 8.22 16.38
N SER A 105 -9.01 7.37 17.18
CA SER A 105 -9.30 7.68 18.58
C SER A 105 -8.57 6.76 19.54
N THR A 106 -8.18 7.29 20.70
CA THR A 106 -7.55 6.51 21.76
C THR A 106 -8.56 5.59 22.42
N VAL A 107 -8.14 4.36 22.74
CA VAL A 107 -8.97 3.45 23.54
C VAL A 107 -8.72 3.68 25.01
N SER A 108 -9.80 3.65 25.81
CA SER A 108 -9.71 3.71 27.27
C SER A 108 -10.32 2.45 27.89
N SER A 109 -9.72 2.01 29.00
CA SER A 109 -10.22 0.92 29.82
C SER A 109 -10.18 1.37 31.28
N GLN A 110 -11.30 1.22 31.99
CA GLN A 110 -11.44 1.65 33.39
C GLN A 110 -10.98 3.11 33.63
N GLY A 111 -11.29 4.02 32.70
CA GLY A 111 -10.93 5.44 32.78
C GLY A 111 -9.45 5.76 32.50
N LYS A 112 -8.62 4.77 32.14
CA LYS A 112 -7.23 4.98 31.73
C LYS A 112 -7.05 4.75 30.23
N ILE A 113 -6.29 5.61 29.58
CA ILE A 113 -5.92 5.45 28.17
C ILE A 113 -5.02 4.22 28.05
N VAL A 114 -5.35 3.33 27.13
CA VAL A 114 -4.50 2.20 26.75
C VAL A 114 -3.49 2.72 25.75
N GLU A 115 -2.23 2.85 26.17
CA GLU A 115 -1.18 3.41 25.31
C GLU A 115 -1.06 2.65 23.99
N LYS A 116 -0.87 3.40 22.90
CA LYS A 116 -0.71 2.92 21.51
C LYS A 116 -1.92 2.20 20.91
N TRP A 117 -2.82 1.63 21.70
CA TRP A 117 -4.05 1.01 21.21
C TRP A 117 -5.06 2.08 20.77
N VAL A 118 -5.46 2.03 19.50
CA VAL A 118 -6.34 3.02 18.89
C VAL A 118 -7.42 2.37 18.03
N ASN A 119 -8.47 3.13 17.79
CA ASN A 119 -9.47 2.86 16.77
C ASN A 119 -9.10 3.68 15.54
N LEU A 120 -8.47 3.06 14.54
CA LEU A 120 -8.18 3.69 13.26
C LEU A 120 -9.47 3.80 12.44
N LYS A 121 -9.79 4.98 11.95
CA LYS A 121 -10.96 5.24 11.11
C LYS A 121 -10.50 5.66 9.72
N LEU A 122 -10.99 4.99 8.69
CA LEU A 122 -10.73 5.30 7.29
C LEU A 122 -12.03 5.62 6.57
N TYR A 123 -12.02 6.57 5.65
CA TYR A 123 -13.16 6.77 4.75
C TYR A 123 -13.20 5.61 3.74
N LYS A 124 -14.38 5.08 3.43
CA LYS A 124 -14.52 3.95 2.49
C LYS A 124 -14.00 4.25 1.10
N ASN A 125 -14.09 5.51 0.70
CA ASN A 125 -13.65 5.99 -0.61
C ASN A 125 -12.15 6.38 -0.64
N VAL A 126 -11.35 6.08 0.39
CA VAL A 126 -9.90 6.26 0.29
C VAL A 126 -9.27 5.04 -0.37
N ALA A 127 -8.37 5.24 -1.33
CA ALA A 127 -7.63 4.14 -1.90
C ALA A 127 -6.57 3.63 -0.93
N ARG A 128 -6.45 2.30 -0.82
CA ARG A 128 -5.45 1.62 0.00
C ARG A 128 -4.42 0.99 -0.93
N ILE A 129 -3.20 1.52 -0.94
CA ILE A 129 -2.20 1.17 -1.95
C ILE A 129 -1.05 0.40 -1.33
N VAL A 130 -0.78 -0.79 -1.86
CA VAL A 130 0.36 -1.59 -1.42
C VAL A 130 1.68 -0.97 -1.87
N ILE A 131 2.58 -0.72 -0.93
CA ILE A 131 3.93 -0.19 -1.20
C ILE A 131 5.03 -1.22 -0.91
N ASP A 132 4.77 -2.17 0.00
CA ASP A 132 5.63 -3.33 0.23
C ASP A 132 4.76 -4.57 0.48
N GLY A 133 5.23 -5.72 -0.03
CA GLY A 133 4.46 -6.95 -0.08
C GLY A 133 3.58 -7.08 -1.31
N GLN A 134 3.95 -6.47 -2.43
CA GLN A 134 3.18 -6.55 -3.68
C GLN A 134 3.05 -7.99 -4.20
N HIS A 135 4.15 -8.77 -4.24
CA HIS A 135 4.06 -10.20 -4.59
C HIS A 135 3.18 -10.99 -3.62
N ARG A 136 3.20 -10.63 -2.33
CA ARG A 136 2.36 -11.24 -1.29
C ARG A 136 0.87 -10.94 -1.55
N LEU A 137 0.53 -9.69 -1.87
CA LEU A 137 -0.83 -9.32 -2.26
C LEU A 137 -1.26 -10.09 -3.52
N LEU A 138 -0.40 -10.17 -4.54
CA LEU A 138 -0.71 -10.88 -5.78
C LEU A 138 -1.03 -12.36 -5.54
N SER A 139 -0.18 -13.06 -4.79
CA SER A 139 -0.43 -14.46 -4.41
C SER A 139 -1.68 -14.62 -3.55
N LEU A 140 -1.96 -13.65 -2.67
CA LEU A 140 -3.16 -13.66 -1.85
C LEU A 140 -4.44 -13.49 -2.69
N LYS A 141 -4.43 -12.57 -3.68
CA LYS A 141 -5.54 -12.40 -4.62
C LYS A 141 -5.79 -13.69 -5.41
N LYS A 142 -4.73 -14.32 -5.92
CA LYS A 142 -4.83 -15.60 -6.62
C LYS A 142 -5.38 -16.72 -5.72
N TYR A 143 -4.86 -16.85 -4.50
CA TYR A 143 -5.38 -17.81 -3.51
C TYR A 143 -6.88 -17.61 -3.30
N TRP A 144 -7.30 -16.36 -3.09
CA TRP A 144 -8.71 -16.03 -2.87
C TRP A 144 -9.59 -16.32 -4.10
N ASN A 145 -9.10 -16.06 -5.30
CA ASN A 145 -9.81 -16.39 -6.53
C ASN A 145 -9.99 -17.91 -6.69
N VAL A 146 -8.99 -18.72 -6.33
CA VAL A 146 -9.13 -20.18 -6.28
C VAL A 146 -10.11 -20.61 -5.18
N HIS A 147 -9.99 -20.05 -3.98
CA HIS A 147 -10.86 -20.34 -2.84
C HIS A 147 -12.35 -20.07 -3.15
N THR A 148 -12.62 -18.95 -3.83
CA THR A 148 -13.99 -18.54 -4.22
C THR A 148 -14.48 -19.20 -5.51
N GLY A 149 -13.66 -20.03 -6.16
CA GLY A 149 -14.00 -20.71 -7.42
C GLY A 149 -14.01 -19.81 -8.66
N LYS A 150 -13.46 -18.59 -8.57
CA LYS A 150 -13.27 -17.68 -9.73
C LYS A 150 -12.14 -18.13 -10.64
N GLU A 151 -11.14 -18.80 -10.08
CA GLU A 151 -10.02 -19.41 -10.80
C GLU A 151 -9.88 -20.88 -10.42
N ALA A 152 -9.31 -21.70 -11.31
CA ALA A 152 -9.03 -23.10 -11.06
C ALA A 152 -7.52 -23.33 -10.89
N LEU A 153 -7.16 -24.29 -10.03
CA LEU A 153 -5.79 -24.80 -9.96
C LEU A 153 -5.41 -25.50 -11.26
N THR A 154 -4.14 -25.40 -11.66
CA THR A 154 -3.64 -26.14 -12.81
C THR A 154 -3.51 -27.64 -12.46
N PRO A 155 -3.51 -28.55 -13.47
CA PRO A 155 -3.31 -29.97 -13.21
C PRO A 155 -2.02 -30.28 -12.45
N GLN A 156 -0.94 -29.52 -12.69
CA GLN A 156 0.31 -29.65 -11.95
C GLN A 156 0.13 -29.31 -10.47
N GLN A 157 -0.54 -28.20 -10.15
CA GLN A 157 -0.77 -27.77 -8.77
C GLN A 157 -1.65 -28.76 -8.00
N ILE A 158 -2.64 -29.36 -8.67
CA ILE A 158 -3.46 -30.43 -8.10
C ILE A 158 -2.59 -31.65 -7.78
N ASN A 159 -1.72 -32.06 -8.71
CA ASN A 159 -0.79 -33.18 -8.48
C ASN A 159 0.23 -32.90 -7.35
N GLU A 160 0.56 -31.63 -7.11
CA GLU A 160 1.42 -31.18 -6.01
C GLU A 160 0.64 -30.95 -4.68
N ASN A 161 -0.63 -31.39 -4.62
CA ASN A 161 -1.54 -31.31 -3.46
C ASN A 161 -1.90 -29.88 -3.00
N PHE A 162 -1.92 -28.91 -3.92
CA PHE A 162 -2.31 -27.56 -3.58
C PHE A 162 -3.82 -27.51 -3.32
N HIS A 163 -4.23 -26.77 -2.31
CA HIS A 163 -5.64 -26.51 -2.01
C HIS A 163 -5.81 -25.16 -1.33
N CYS A 164 -6.88 -24.45 -1.69
CA CYS A 164 -7.18 -23.12 -1.17
C CYS A 164 -8.48 -23.15 -0.37
N LEU A 165 -8.50 -23.85 0.76
CA LEU A 165 -9.72 -24.08 1.56
C LEU A 165 -9.82 -23.19 2.79
N GLU A 166 -8.70 -22.65 3.27
CA GLU A 166 -8.63 -21.86 4.50
C GLU A 166 -8.84 -20.37 4.22
N THR A 167 -9.25 -19.64 5.25
CA THR A 167 -9.26 -18.18 5.24
C THR A 167 -8.29 -17.66 6.30
N PHE A 168 -7.71 -16.49 6.05
CA PHE A 168 -6.65 -15.94 6.90
C PHE A 168 -6.95 -14.52 7.38
N ASP A 169 -6.48 -14.20 8.59
CA ASP A 169 -6.28 -12.82 9.01
C ASP A 169 -4.95 -12.30 8.45
N ILE A 170 -5.02 -11.20 7.72
CA ILE A 170 -3.88 -10.62 7.03
C ILE A 170 -3.32 -9.46 7.85
N PRO A 171 -2.08 -9.55 8.36
CA PRO A 171 -1.46 -8.42 9.02
C PRO A 171 -1.20 -7.29 8.02
N VAL A 172 -1.61 -6.07 8.38
CA VAL A 172 -1.47 -4.87 7.56
C VAL A 172 -0.87 -3.74 8.39
N VAL A 173 0.08 -3.03 7.78
CA VAL A 173 0.65 -1.79 8.32
C VAL A 173 0.19 -0.64 7.44
N TYR A 174 -0.72 0.18 7.95
CA TYR A 174 -1.08 1.44 7.30
C TYR A 174 -0.03 2.51 7.64
N LEU A 175 0.49 3.18 6.63
CA LEU A 175 1.37 4.33 6.76
C LEU A 175 0.64 5.61 6.37
N VAL A 176 0.76 6.64 7.22
CA VAL A 176 0.30 8.00 6.95
C VAL A 176 1.40 9.00 7.27
N PHE A 177 1.39 10.12 6.56
CA PHE A 177 2.49 11.10 6.57
C PHE A 177 2.08 12.36 7.31
N GLY A 178 2.65 12.58 8.49
CA GLY A 178 2.24 13.67 9.38
C GLY A 178 0.74 13.63 9.68
N ASN A 179 0.05 14.74 9.39
CA ASN A 179 -1.42 14.84 9.46
C ASN A 179 -2.07 14.95 8.06
N LEU A 180 -1.34 14.69 6.98
CA LEU A 180 -1.89 14.76 5.62
C LEU A 180 -3.09 13.83 5.48
N GLY A 181 -4.25 14.37 5.15
CA GLY A 181 -5.47 13.56 5.04
C GLY A 181 -6.23 13.35 6.34
N ARG A 182 -5.75 13.88 7.47
CA ARG A 182 -6.36 13.63 8.77
C ARG A 182 -7.58 14.53 8.98
N VAL A 183 -8.68 13.96 9.45
CA VAL A 183 -9.91 14.72 9.76
C VAL A 183 -9.60 15.84 10.76
N GLY A 184 -10.01 17.06 10.45
CA GLY A 184 -9.78 18.25 11.29
C GLY A 184 -8.37 18.84 11.18
N TYR A 185 -7.51 18.28 10.33
CA TYR A 185 -6.17 18.78 10.03
C TYR A 185 -6.05 19.04 8.51
N SER A 186 -6.81 20.03 8.04
CA SER A 186 -6.66 20.51 6.66
C SER A 186 -5.40 21.36 6.54
N ASP A 187 -4.31 20.75 6.09
CA ASP A 187 -3.13 21.51 5.69
C ASP A 187 -3.51 22.50 4.56
N LEU A 188 -2.94 23.71 4.62
CA LEU A 188 -3.20 24.82 3.67
C LEU A 188 -2.66 24.55 2.25
N THR A 189 -2.09 23.38 1.98
CA THR A 189 -1.46 23.07 0.71
C THR A 189 -2.49 22.62 -0.33
N GLU A 190 -2.36 23.14 -1.54
CA GLU A 190 -3.35 22.93 -2.61
C GLU A 190 -3.40 21.48 -3.13
N THR A 191 -2.46 20.60 -2.76
CA THR A 191 -2.43 19.22 -3.28
C THR A 191 -1.97 18.15 -2.26
N VAL A 192 -2.84 17.83 -1.28
CA VAL A 192 -2.65 16.70 -0.32
C VAL A 192 -2.25 15.40 -1.03
N ARG A 193 -2.89 15.11 -2.17
CA ARG A 193 -2.59 13.92 -2.98
C ARG A 193 -1.13 13.89 -3.44
N ASP A 194 -0.60 14.99 -3.98
CA ASP A 194 0.77 15.03 -4.53
C ASP A 194 1.82 14.89 -3.43
N GLU A 195 1.57 15.47 -2.25
CA GLU A 195 2.46 15.32 -1.10
C GLU A 195 2.55 13.88 -0.62
N ILE A 196 1.43 13.17 -0.57
CA ILE A 196 1.38 11.74 -0.23
C ILE A 196 2.14 10.92 -1.27
N ILE A 197 1.94 11.22 -2.56
CA ILE A 197 2.66 10.55 -3.64
C ILE A 197 4.16 10.75 -3.46
N LYS A 198 4.62 11.99 -3.25
CA LYS A 198 6.03 12.31 -3.03
C LYS A 198 6.60 11.62 -1.80
N ALA A 199 5.88 11.61 -0.68
CA ALA A 199 6.31 10.97 0.54
C ALA A 199 6.37 9.43 0.38
N THR A 200 5.41 8.85 -0.34
CA THR A 200 5.38 7.43 -0.69
C THR A 200 6.59 7.02 -1.54
N ARG A 201 6.95 7.82 -2.55
CA ARG A 201 8.16 7.59 -3.37
C ARG A 201 9.43 7.55 -2.53
N ASN A 202 9.55 8.47 -1.58
CA ASN A 202 10.68 8.51 -0.64
C ASN A 202 10.74 7.25 0.23
N ILE A 203 9.63 6.86 0.87
CA ILE A 203 9.60 5.63 1.70
C ILE A 203 9.92 4.40 0.87
N PHE A 204 9.32 4.25 -0.32
CA PHE A 204 9.59 3.11 -1.19
C PHE A 204 11.08 2.98 -1.51
N THR A 205 11.73 4.11 -1.80
CA THR A 205 13.17 4.18 -2.05
C THR A 205 13.98 3.75 -0.84
N VAL A 206 13.60 4.20 0.37
CA VAL A 206 14.29 3.85 1.62
C VAL A 206 14.14 2.36 1.96
N ILE A 207 12.93 1.80 1.82
CA ILE A 207 12.67 0.38 2.09
C ILE A 207 13.49 -0.49 1.14
N ASN A 208 13.52 -0.17 -0.14
CA ASN A 208 14.24 -1.01 -1.11
C ASN A 208 15.75 -0.79 -1.07
N LYS A 209 16.25 0.43 -0.82
CA LYS A 209 17.69 0.67 -0.65
C LYS A 209 18.28 -0.08 0.55
N THR A 210 17.48 -0.33 1.59
CA THR A 210 17.94 -1.03 2.80
C THR A 210 17.82 -2.55 2.71
N ALA A 211 16.91 -3.11 1.88
CA ALA A 211 16.63 -4.54 1.85
C ALA A 211 17.36 -5.35 0.76
N LYS A 212 17.77 -4.77 -0.38
CA LYS A 212 18.63 -5.37 -1.43
C LYS A 212 18.98 -4.31 -2.48
N SER A 213 20.17 -4.36 -3.12
CA SER A 213 20.55 -3.32 -4.08
C SER A 213 19.59 -3.27 -5.28
N ILE A 214 18.79 -2.21 -5.33
CA ILE A 214 18.08 -1.77 -6.53
C ILE A 214 19.14 -1.56 -7.63
N ASP A 215 18.84 -1.95 -8.88
CA ASP A 215 19.74 -1.66 -9.99
C ASP A 215 19.96 -0.14 -10.16
N LYS A 216 21.12 0.23 -10.70
CA LYS A 216 21.60 1.63 -10.70
C LYS A 216 20.65 2.58 -11.46
N GLN A 217 19.96 2.08 -12.48
CA GLN A 217 18.99 2.83 -13.29
C GLN A 217 17.73 3.12 -12.47
N THR A 218 17.14 2.10 -11.84
CA THR A 218 15.98 2.27 -10.96
C THR A 218 16.33 3.15 -9.76
N GLN A 219 17.52 2.99 -9.17
CA GLN A 219 17.99 3.87 -8.10
C GLN A 219 18.05 5.34 -8.53
N LEU A 220 18.50 5.63 -9.75
CA LEU A 220 18.57 7.00 -10.28
C LEU A 220 17.18 7.60 -10.54
N LEU A 221 16.16 6.81 -10.90
CA LEU A 221 14.79 7.31 -11.09
C LEU A 221 14.06 7.57 -9.76
N LEU A 222 14.45 6.85 -8.71
CA LEU A 222 13.84 6.86 -7.39
C LEU A 222 14.40 7.94 -6.44
N ASP A 223 15.63 8.42 -6.68
CA ASP A 223 16.38 9.20 -5.70
C ASP A 223 16.10 10.72 -5.76
N ASP A 224 15.03 11.17 -5.09
CA ASP A 224 14.69 12.59 -4.98
C ASP A 224 15.73 13.45 -4.22
N SER A 225 16.71 12.82 -3.55
CA SER A 225 17.76 13.55 -2.82
C SER A 225 18.89 14.06 -3.72
N LYS A 226 18.96 13.62 -4.98
CA LYS A 226 20.06 13.96 -5.90
C LYS A 226 19.56 14.73 -7.11
N ILE A 227 20.18 15.88 -7.38
CA ILE A 227 19.88 16.70 -8.59
C ILE A 227 20.07 15.88 -9.88
N SER A 228 21.04 14.96 -9.90
CA SER A 228 21.31 14.08 -11.04
C SER A 228 20.16 13.11 -11.37
N ALA A 229 19.24 12.87 -10.44
CA ALA A 229 18.04 12.05 -10.64
C ALA A 229 16.83 12.88 -11.14
N LEU A 230 16.76 14.15 -10.74
CA LEU A 230 15.62 15.03 -11.05
C LEU A 230 15.53 15.39 -12.55
N ILE A 231 16.67 15.69 -13.18
CA ILE A 231 16.74 16.12 -14.58
C ILE A 231 16.31 15.01 -15.55
N PRO A 232 16.93 13.81 -15.55
CA PRO A 232 16.53 12.73 -16.44
C PRO A 232 15.08 12.29 -16.21
N ARG A 233 14.58 12.30 -14.97
CA ARG A 233 13.17 12.00 -14.71
C ARG A 233 12.23 13.01 -15.35
N LYS A 234 12.51 14.31 -15.18
CA LYS A 234 11.67 15.37 -15.75
C LYS A 234 11.62 15.29 -17.28
N LEU A 235 12.75 14.99 -17.92
CA LEU A 235 12.83 14.78 -19.37
C LEU A 235 12.05 13.54 -19.85
N LEU A 236 11.98 12.47 -19.04
CA LEU A 236 11.18 11.28 -19.34
C LEU A 236 9.68 11.52 -19.08
N GLU A 237 9.32 12.26 -18.02
CA GLU A 237 7.93 12.61 -17.69
C GLU A 237 7.32 13.58 -18.69
N GLU A 238 8.12 14.51 -19.23
CA GLU A 238 7.73 15.45 -20.28
C GLU A 238 7.78 14.84 -21.70
N GLY A 239 8.18 13.56 -21.82
CA GLY A 239 8.23 12.85 -23.11
C GLY A 239 9.34 13.34 -24.06
N VAL A 240 10.33 14.08 -23.55
CA VAL A 240 11.44 14.64 -24.33
C VAL A 240 12.46 13.55 -24.70
N LEU A 241 12.53 12.47 -23.92
CA LEU A 241 13.37 11.30 -24.18
C LEU A 241 12.52 10.02 -24.16
N GLU A 242 12.75 9.12 -25.13
CA GLU A 242 12.19 7.77 -25.10
C GLU A 242 13.11 6.80 -24.35
N ASP A 243 12.52 5.82 -23.65
CA ASP A 243 13.23 4.85 -22.78
C ASP A 243 14.36 4.06 -23.47
N LYS A 244 14.39 4.02 -24.81
CA LYS A 244 15.43 3.31 -25.58
C LYS A 244 16.85 3.85 -25.39
N PHE A 245 17.01 5.09 -24.90
CA PHE A 245 18.30 5.75 -24.76
C PHE A 245 18.95 5.62 -23.38
N VAL A 246 18.25 5.02 -22.41
CA VAL A 246 18.79 4.74 -21.07
C VAL A 246 19.13 3.25 -20.97
N LYS A 247 20.14 2.82 -21.72
CA LYS A 247 20.79 1.51 -21.53
C LYS A 247 22.09 1.70 -20.78
#